data_AF-A0A0C3LVS9-F1
#
_entry.id   AF-A0A0C3LVS9-F1
#
_cell.length_a   1.000
_cell.length_b   1.000
_cell.length_c   1.000
_cell.angle_alpha   90.00
_cell.angle_beta   90.00
_cell.angle_gamma   90.00
#
_symmetry.space_group_name_H-M   'P 1'
#
loop_
_entity.id
_entity.type
_entity.pdbx_description
1 polymer ?
#
loop_
_entity_poly.entity_id
_entity_poly.type
_entity_poly.pdbx_seq_one_letter_code
_entity_poly.pdbx_strand_id
1 'polypeptide(L)' 'RPFVCPAVNCGKTFQRSEHAKRHAWSLHTPDAVKVSCPFEGCDHKSTRGDNLKQHIGSHK' A
#
# COMPACT_ATOMS: atom_id res chain seq x y z
N ARG A 1 -19.60 -2.24 7.49
CA ARG A 1 -18.37 -2.53 6.73
C ARG A 1 -18.23 -4.05 6.62
N PRO A 2 -18.79 -4.68 5.58
CA PRO A 2 -18.93 -6.14 5.55
C PRO A 2 -17.62 -6.89 5.28
N PHE A 3 -16.57 -6.20 4.81
CA PHE A 3 -15.32 -6.86 4.42
C PHE A 3 -14.28 -6.71 5.51
N VAL A 4 -13.95 -7.79 6.19
CA VAL A 4 -12.92 -7.83 7.25
C VAL A 4 -11.58 -8.24 6.65
N CYS A 5 -10.49 -7.66 7.15
CA CYS A 5 -9.14 -8.08 6.81
C CYS A 5 -8.92 -9.53 7.25
N PRO A 6 -8.44 -10.42 6.35
CA PRO A 6 -8.21 -11.83 6.68
C PRO A 6 -6.96 -12.07 7.55
N ALA A 7 -6.13 -11.06 7.81
CA ALA A 7 -4.90 -11.23 8.57
C ALA A 7 -5.18 -11.47 10.06
N VAL A 8 -4.48 -12.46 10.62
CA VAL A 8 -4.52 -12.79 12.04
C VAL A 8 -4.12 -11.56 12.85
N ASN A 9 -4.90 -11.23 13.89
CA ASN A 9 -4.74 -10.05 14.75
C ASN A 9 -4.91 -8.66 14.10
N CYS A 10 -5.45 -8.55 12.88
CA CYS A 10 -5.71 -7.23 12.29
C CYS A 10 -7.08 -6.62 12.67
N GLY A 11 -8.17 -7.38 12.51
CA GLY A 11 -9.54 -6.95 12.85
C GLY A 11 -10.09 -5.74 12.06
N LYS A 12 -9.33 -5.16 11.10
CA LYS A 12 -9.78 -4.00 10.34
C LYS A 12 -10.89 -4.37 9.37
N THR A 13 -11.98 -3.61 9.40
CA THR A 13 -13.11 -3.76 8.48
C THR A 13 -13.08 -2.70 7.40
N PHE A 14 -13.66 -2.95 6.22
CA PHE A 14 -13.71 -2.04 5.07
C PHE A 14 -15.09 -2.09 4.42
N GLN A 15 -15.42 -1.03 3.67
CA GLN A 15 -16.69 -0.95 2.95
C GLN A 15 -16.69 -1.78 1.66
N ARG A 16 -15.51 -2.06 1.10
CA ARG A 16 -15.32 -2.83 -0.14
C ARG A 16 -14.27 -3.92 0.07
N SER A 17 -14.43 -5.05 -0.61
CA SER A 17 -13.51 -6.20 -0.57
C SER A 17 -12.12 -5.83 -1.10
N GLU A 18 -12.06 -5.07 -2.19
CA GLU A 18 -10.81 -4.59 -2.80
C GLU A 18 -9.94 -3.84 -1.78
N HIS A 19 -10.54 -2.94 -0.99
CA HIS A 19 -9.81 -2.16 0.01
C HIS A 19 -9.25 -3.07 1.12
N ALA A 20 -10.02 -4.07 1.57
CA ALA A 20 -9.55 -5.04 2.55
C ALA A 20 -8.41 -5.91 2.00
N LYS A 21 -8.51 -6.34 0.75
CA LYS A 21 -7.48 -7.14 0.06
C LYS A 21 -6.19 -6.34 -0.14
N ARG A 22 -6.30 -5.10 -0.62
CA ARG A 22 -5.16 -4.17 -0.77
C ARG A 22 -4.49 -3.87 0.57
N HIS A 23 -5.29 -3.64 1.61
CA HIS A 23 -4.78 -3.45 2.96
C HIS A 23 -4.00 -4.67 3.45
N ALA A 24 -4.56 -5.88 3.27
CA ALA A 24 -3.91 -7.11 3.68
C ALA A 24 -2.59 -7.34 2.94
N TRP A 25 -2.60 -7.10 1.63
CA TRP A 25 -1.39 -7.20 0.81
C TRP A 25 -0.33 -6.16 1.23
N SER A 26 -0.68 -4.89 1.43
CA SER A 26 0.31 -3.85 1.74
C SER A 26 0.88 -3.87 3.16
N LEU A 27 0.14 -4.39 4.15
CA LEU A 27 0.57 -4.36 5.56
C LEU A 27 0.89 -5.72 6.15
N HIS A 28 0.26 -6.79 5.64
CA HIS A 28 0.39 -8.13 6.22
C HIS A 28 1.11 -9.11 5.28
N THR A 29 1.42 -8.72 4.04
CA THR A 29 2.35 -9.48 3.19
C THR A 29 3.77 -8.97 3.45
N PRO A 30 4.64 -9.77 4.09
CA PRO A 30 6.02 -9.37 4.37
C PRO A 30 6.84 -9.16 3.08
N ASP A 31 6.47 -9.84 2.00
CA ASP A 31 7.09 -9.73 0.68
C ASP A 31 6.43 -8.65 -0.21
N ALA A 32 5.63 -7.75 0.36
CA ALA A 32 5.08 -6.66 -0.42
C ALA A 32 6.22 -5.79 -0.96
N VAL A 33 6.51 -5.94 -2.27
CA VAL A 33 7.58 -5.21 -2.94
C VAL A 33 7.31 -3.72 -2.83
N LYS A 34 8.12 -3.06 -2.00
CA LYS A 34 8.14 -1.61 -1.88
C LYS A 34 9.01 -1.08 -3.00
N VAL A 35 8.42 -0.26 -3.86
CA VAL A 35 9.14 0.40 -4.94
C VAL A 35 9.65 1.74 -4.40
N SER A 36 10.96 1.92 -4.43
CA SER A 36 11.62 3.18 -4.07
C SER A 36 11.42 4.23 -5.16
N CYS A 37 11.35 5.49 -4.76
CA CYS A 37 11.41 6.60 -5.69
C CYS A 37 12.74 6.57 -6.46
N PRO A 38 12.73 6.74 -7.79
CA PRO A 38 13.95 6.83 -8.58
C PRO A 38 14.66 8.19 -8.47
N PHE A 39 14.12 9.14 -7.69
CA PHE A 39 14.67 10.48 -7.56
C PHE A 39 15.82 10.52 -6.55
N GLU A 40 16.96 11.05 -6.98
CA GLU A 40 18.16 11.20 -6.15
C GLU A 40 17.86 12.06 -4.91
N GLY A 41 18.13 11.53 -3.72
CA GLY A 41 17.83 12.20 -2.45
C GLY A 41 16.42 11.97 -1.89
N CYS A 42 15.57 11.18 -2.56
CA CYS A 42 14.26 10.82 -2.05
C CYS A 42 14.23 9.40 -1.44
N ASP A 43 13.99 9.26 -0.13
CA ASP A 43 13.83 7.94 0.52
C ASP A 43 12.38 7.40 0.48
N HIS A 44 11.48 8.06 -0.27
CA HIS A 44 10.08 7.63 -0.31
C HIS A 44 9.92 6.27 -0.99
N LYS A 45 9.21 5.36 -0.32
CA LYS A 45 8.94 4.00 -0.77
C LYS A 45 7.46 3.74 -0.77
N SER A 46 6.93 3.28 -1.89
CA SER A 46 5.51 3.00 -2.10
C SER A 46 5.29 1.52 -2.41
N THR A 47 4.31 0.89 -1.77
CA THR A 47 3.87 -0.47 -2.13
C THR A 47 3.00 -0.49 -3.38
N ARG A 48 2.57 0.67 -3.90
CA ARG A 48 1.68 0.80 -5.05
C ARG A 48 2.26 1.74 -6.10
N GLY A 49 2.19 1.30 -7.36
CA GLY A 49 2.70 2.06 -8.49
C GLY A 49 1.97 3.38 -8.74
N ASP A 50 0.66 3.47 -8.48
CA ASP A 50 -0.10 4.71 -8.71
C ASP A 50 0.24 5.80 -7.67
N ASN A 51 0.45 5.42 -6.41
CA ASN A 51 0.98 6.32 -5.38
C ASN A 51 2.38 6.80 -5.77
N LEU A 52 3.23 5.89 -6.25
CA LEU A 52 4.58 6.24 -6.68
C LEU A 52 4.55 7.22 -7.86
N LYS A 53 3.68 7.00 -8.85
CA LYS A 53 3.53 7.89 -10.00
C LYS A 53 3.08 9.29 -9.58
N GLN A 54 2.12 9.39 -8.66
CA GLN A 54 1.68 10.67 -8.11
C GLN A 54 2.79 11.38 -7.32
N HIS A 55 3.54 10.61 -6.52
CA HIS A 55 4.68 11.11 -5.76
C HIS A 55 5.80 11.62 -6.68
N ILE A 56 6.14 10.88 -7.74
CA ILE A 56 7.14 11.29 -8.73
C ILE A 56 6.74 12.62 -9.38
N GLY A 57 5.46 12.81 -9.71
CA GLY A 57 4.97 14.07 -10.24
C GLY A 57 5.02 15.26 -9.25
N SER A 58 5.26 15.01 -7.96
CA SER A 58 5.46 16.04 -6.95
C SER A 58 6.93 16.46 -6.81
N HIS A 59 7.88 15.66 -7.31
CA HIS A 59 9.26 16.10 -7.47
C HIS A 59 9.30 17.12 -8.60
N LYS A 60 9.73 18.34 -8.27
CA LYS A 60 9.97 19.42 -9.23
C LYS A 60 11.44 19.45 -9.63
#